data_AF-A0A3D5XNJ3-F1
#
_entry.id   AF-A0A3D5XNJ3-F1
#
_cell.length_a   1.000
_cell.length_b   1.000
_cell.length_c   1.000
_cell.angle_alpha   90.00
_cell.angle_beta   90.00
_cell.angle_gamma   90.00
#
_symmetry.space_group_name_H-M   'P 1'
#
loop_
_entity.id
_entity.type
_entity.pdbx_description
1 polymer ?
#
loop_
_entity_poly.entity_id
_entity_poly.type
_entity_poly.pdbx_seq_one_letter_code
_entity_poly.pdbx_strand_id
1 'polypeptide(L)'
;MIPPPCSSVKEYEQSDWWKAKSKELLEKKDAVCAICGRQRWRYLKTKKTYKRALRFAVHHVSYKNVPHENESDFLVLCNCCHTLCHEILRYKNISLFYQELANVVLKYFRYDVGSASENNYLNGVLKNGKQ
;
A
#
# COMPACT_ATOMS: atom_id res chain seq x y z
N MET A 1 -11.97 10.88 13.40
CA MET A 1 -11.00 11.30 14.43
C MET A 1 -9.75 10.47 14.25
N ILE A 2 -8.57 11.08 14.25
CA ILE A 2 -7.30 10.37 14.12
C ILE A 2 -7.07 9.51 15.38
N PRO A 3 -6.63 8.25 15.27
CA PRO A 3 -6.37 7.41 16.44
C PRO A 3 -5.19 7.93 17.28
N PRO A 4 -5.01 7.41 18.52
CA PRO A 4 -3.75 7.59 19.23
C PRO A 4 -2.58 6.96 18.44
N PRO A 5 -1.33 7.41 18.69
CA PRO A 5 -0.14 6.82 18.09
C PRO A 5 -0.13 5.29 18.18
N CYS A 6 0.25 4.65 17.09
CA CYS A 6 0.38 3.19 17.00
C CYS A 6 1.82 2.80 17.33
N SER A 7 2.01 1.60 17.88
CA SER A 7 3.32 1.01 18.16
C SER A 7 4.00 0.37 16.93
N SER A 8 3.25 0.21 15.83
CA SER A 8 3.78 -0.33 14.58
C SER A 8 2.89 -0.02 13.37
N VAL A 9 3.45 -0.20 12.16
CA VAL A 9 2.69 -0.23 10.89
C VAL A 9 1.55 -1.23 10.95
N LYS A 10 1.78 -2.43 11.49
CA LYS A 10 0.77 -3.49 11.55
C LYS A 10 -0.43 -3.07 12.38
N GLU A 11 -0.20 -2.41 13.51
CA GLU A 11 -1.28 -1.88 14.35
C GLU A 11 -2.04 -0.77 13.62
N TYR A 12 -1.33 0.16 12.98
CA TYR A 12 -1.95 1.20 12.17
C TYR A 12 -2.82 0.63 11.04
N GLU A 13 -2.31 -0.33 10.27
CA GLU A 13 -3.04 -0.97 9.17
C GLU A 13 -4.22 -1.83 9.64
N GLN A 14 -4.26 -2.20 10.92
CA GLN A 14 -5.39 -2.89 11.53
C GLN A 14 -6.41 -1.95 12.18
N SER A 15 -6.08 -0.65 12.29
CA SER A 15 -6.95 0.36 12.87
C SER A 15 -8.20 0.61 12.01
N ASP A 16 -9.29 0.99 12.65
CA ASP A 16 -10.53 1.33 11.93
C ASP A 16 -10.38 2.62 11.11
N TRP A 17 -9.47 3.50 11.53
CA TRP A 17 -9.09 4.68 10.76
C TRP A 17 -8.52 4.30 9.39
N TRP A 18 -7.51 3.43 9.36
CA TRP A 18 -6.94 2.98 8.10
C TRP A 18 -7.95 2.19 7.26
N LYS A 19 -8.76 1.33 7.89
CA LYS A 19 -9.83 0.61 7.18
C LYS A 19 -10.81 1.56 6.50
N ALA A 20 -11.19 2.65 7.14
CA ALA A 20 -12.07 3.67 6.56
C ALA A 20 -11.38 4.40 5.39
N LYS A 21 -10.16 4.91 5.60
CA LYS A 21 -9.38 5.64 4.59
C LYS A 21 -9.08 4.79 3.35
N SER A 22 -8.61 3.56 3.56
CA SER A 22 -8.33 2.62 2.47
C SER A 22 -9.60 2.23 1.70
N LYS A 23 -10.74 2.09 2.38
CA LYS A 23 -12.03 1.85 1.71
C LYS A 23 -12.42 3.03 0.81
N GLU A 24 -12.29 4.26 1.30
CA GLU A 24 -12.58 5.47 0.54
C GLU A 24 -11.75 5.56 -0.74
N LEU A 25 -10.43 5.36 -0.63
CA LEU A 25 -9.51 5.33 -1.78
C LEU A 25 -9.92 4.29 -2.83
N LEU A 26 -10.38 3.11 -2.39
CA LEU A 26 -10.79 2.02 -3.28
C LEU A 26 -12.19 2.19 -3.87
N GLU A 27 -13.04 3.07 -3.32
CA GLU A 27 -14.41 3.32 -3.78
C GLU A 27 -14.52 4.46 -4.79
N LYS A 28 -13.41 5.14 -5.10
CA LYS A 28 -13.34 6.10 -6.21
C LYS A 28 -13.61 5.40 -7.55
N LYS A 29 -14.39 6.04 -8.42
CA LYS A 29 -14.79 5.45 -9.73
C LYS A 29 -13.62 5.28 -10.69
N ASP A 30 -12.60 6.12 -10.57
CA ASP A 30 -11.36 6.13 -11.32
C ASP A 30 -10.26 5.26 -10.68
N ALA A 31 -10.57 4.53 -9.59
CA ALA A 31 -9.63 3.63 -8.96
C ALA A 31 -9.25 2.46 -9.91
N VAL A 32 -8.05 2.58 -10.48
CA VAL A 32 -7.40 1.58 -11.34
C VAL A 32 -6.12 1.09 -10.72
N CYS A 33 -5.71 -0.13 -11.08
CA CYS A 33 -4.40 -0.65 -10.71
C CYS A 33 -3.31 0.21 -11.38
N ALA A 34 -2.45 0.85 -10.58
CA ALA A 34 -1.37 1.69 -11.09
C ALA A 34 -0.35 0.95 -11.98
N ILE A 35 -0.27 -0.37 -11.89
CA ILE A 35 0.65 -1.20 -12.68
C ILE A 35 0.00 -1.72 -13.97
N CYS A 36 -1.21 -2.26 -13.90
CA CYS A 36 -1.83 -2.96 -15.04
C CYS A 36 -3.09 -2.28 -15.60
N GLY A 37 -3.47 -1.11 -15.08
CA GLY A 37 -4.63 -0.33 -15.53
C GLY A 37 -6.00 -0.96 -15.23
N ARG A 38 -6.05 -2.14 -14.60
CA ARG A 38 -7.30 -2.85 -14.34
C ARG A 38 -8.20 -2.06 -13.38
N GLN A 39 -9.47 -1.91 -13.76
CA GLN A 39 -10.52 -1.35 -12.91
C GLN A 39 -11.04 -2.35 -11.87
N ARG A 40 -11.56 -1.81 -10.75
CA ARG A 40 -12.19 -2.61 -9.71
C ARG A 40 -13.48 -3.25 -10.21
N TRP A 41 -13.74 -4.49 -9.78
CA TRP A 41 -14.83 -5.32 -10.28
C TRP A 41 -16.23 -4.72 -10.14
N ARG A 42 -16.47 -3.89 -9.12
CA ARG A 42 -17.76 -3.21 -8.92
C ARG A 42 -18.16 -2.37 -10.14
N TYR A 43 -17.18 -1.96 -10.93
CA TYR A 43 -17.36 -1.19 -12.16
C TYR A 43 -17.27 -2.04 -13.44
N LEU A 44 -16.94 -3.33 -13.32
CA LEU A 44 -16.90 -4.28 -14.44
C LEU A 44 -18.27 -4.96 -14.58
N LYS A 45 -18.96 -4.71 -15.70
CA LYS A 45 -20.34 -5.16 -15.91
C LYS A 45 -20.55 -6.69 -15.93
N THR A 46 -19.53 -7.55 -16.09
CA THR A 46 -19.78 -8.93 -16.59
C THR A 46 -18.92 -10.09 -16.09
N LYS A 47 -17.97 -9.98 -15.14
CA LYS A 47 -17.11 -11.16 -14.80
C LYS A 47 -16.85 -11.39 -13.30
N LYS A 48 -17.45 -12.45 -12.74
CA LYS A 48 -17.19 -12.98 -11.38
C LYS A 48 -16.03 -13.99 -11.30
N THR A 49 -15.46 -14.39 -12.44
CA THR A 49 -14.57 -15.56 -12.55
C THR A 49 -13.18 -15.40 -11.92
N TYR A 50 -12.74 -14.18 -11.59
CA TYR A 50 -11.40 -13.97 -11.05
C TYR A 50 -11.40 -13.45 -9.61
N LYS A 51 -11.84 -14.26 -8.63
CA LYS A 51 -11.94 -13.88 -7.21
C LYS A 51 -10.69 -13.17 -6.64
N ARG A 52 -9.47 -13.59 -7.01
CA ARG A 52 -8.22 -12.92 -6.61
C ARG A 52 -7.99 -11.58 -7.32
N ALA A 53 -8.42 -11.43 -8.57
CA ALA A 53 -8.39 -10.16 -9.30
C ALA A 53 -9.45 -9.15 -8.83
N LEU A 54 -10.49 -9.61 -8.11
CA LEU A 54 -11.49 -8.73 -7.49
C LEU A 54 -10.93 -7.97 -6.29
N ARG A 55 -9.85 -8.49 -5.68
CA ARG A 55 -9.22 -7.88 -4.51
C ARG A 55 -8.28 -6.78 -4.96
N PHE A 56 -8.51 -5.59 -4.41
CA PHE A 56 -7.64 -4.44 -4.54
C PHE A 56 -7.10 -4.10 -3.17
N ALA A 57 -5.88 -3.60 -3.13
CA ALA A 57 -5.22 -3.11 -1.93
C ALA A 57 -4.70 -1.69 -2.19
N VAL A 58 -4.64 -0.92 -1.13
CA VAL A 58 -3.90 0.35 -1.12
C VAL A 58 -2.50 0.02 -0.61
N HIS A 59 -1.51 0.29 -1.44
CA HIS A 59 -0.10 0.11 -1.12
C HIS A 59 0.48 1.43 -0.66
N HIS A 60 1.11 1.45 0.52
CA HIS A 60 1.85 2.61 0.99
C HIS A 60 3.17 2.76 0.24
N VAL A 61 3.32 3.86 -0.48
CA VAL A 61 4.60 4.27 -1.06
C VAL A 61 5.55 4.75 0.02
N SER A 62 5.03 5.52 0.99
CA SER A 62 5.76 6.00 2.15
C SER A 62 4.83 6.09 3.36
N TYR A 63 5.40 5.86 4.54
CA TYR A 63 4.73 6.03 5.82
C TYR A 63 5.09 7.36 6.50
N LYS A 64 5.88 8.22 5.84
CA LYS A 64 6.41 9.45 6.43
C LYS A 64 5.32 10.35 6.99
N ASN A 65 4.20 10.46 6.28
CA ASN A 65 3.13 11.38 6.61
C ASN A 65 2.04 10.78 7.50
N VAL A 66 2.14 9.51 7.93
CA VAL A 66 1.11 8.87 8.77
C VAL A 66 0.90 9.68 10.06
N PRO A 67 -0.35 9.96 10.47
CA PRO A 67 -1.65 9.53 9.90
C PRO A 67 -2.30 10.57 8.97
N HIS A 68 -1.52 11.54 8.50
CA HIS A 68 -1.91 12.67 7.64
C HIS A 68 -1.45 12.47 6.18
N GLU A 69 -1.45 11.25 5.68
CA GLU A 69 -0.97 10.94 4.33
C GLU A 69 -1.87 11.53 3.24
N ASN A 70 -1.24 11.92 2.14
CA ASN A 70 -1.90 12.43 0.93
C ASN A 70 -2.05 11.33 -0.12
N GLU A 71 -2.80 11.59 -1.19
CA GLU A 71 -3.01 10.60 -2.27
C GLU A 71 -1.72 10.11 -2.92
N SER A 72 -0.69 10.96 -2.98
CA SER A 72 0.64 10.63 -3.52
C SER A 72 1.41 9.61 -2.68
N ASP A 73 1.02 9.40 -1.42
CA ASP A 73 1.64 8.42 -0.52
C ASP A 73 1.13 7.00 -0.78
N PHE A 74 0.21 6.82 -1.74
CA PHE A 74 -0.46 5.56 -2.00
C PHE A 74 -0.40 5.14 -3.47
N LEU A 75 -0.48 3.83 -3.69
CA LEU A 75 -0.82 3.23 -4.96
C LEU A 75 -2.03 2.32 -4.79
N VAL A 76 -3.03 2.47 -5.65
CA VAL A 76 -4.12 1.50 -5.77
C VAL A 76 -3.65 0.37 -6.66
N LEU A 77 -3.66 -0.86 -6.14
CA LEU A 77 -3.15 -2.03 -6.86
C LEU A 77 -4.14 -3.18 -6.79
N CYS A 78 -4.27 -3.93 -7.89
CA CYS A 78 -4.90 -5.24 -7.82
C CYS A 78 -4.00 -6.19 -7.04
N ASN A 79 -4.59 -7.13 -6.30
CA ASN A 79 -3.85 -8.05 -5.43
C ASN A 79 -2.78 -8.85 -6.19
N CYS A 80 -3.02 -9.14 -7.48
CA CYS A 80 -2.04 -9.84 -8.31
C CYS A 80 -0.76 -9.01 -8.51
N CYS A 81 -0.89 -7.75 -8.93
CA CYS A 81 0.26 -6.86 -9.10
C CYS A 81 0.95 -6.57 -7.77
N HIS A 82 0.18 -6.36 -6.70
CA HIS A 82 0.70 -6.09 -5.37
C HIS A 82 1.60 -7.25 -4.87
N THR A 83 1.07 -8.47 -4.88
CA THR A 83 1.84 -9.66 -4.45
C THR A 83 3.06 -9.90 -5.35
N LEU A 84 2.89 -9.83 -6.67
CA LEU A 84 3.98 -10.06 -7.62
C LEU A 84 5.14 -9.08 -7.43
N CYS A 85 4.84 -7.78 -7.24
CA CYS A 85 5.90 -6.78 -7.03
C CYS A 85 6.67 -7.07 -5.74
N HIS A 86 5.98 -7.40 -4.65
CA HIS A 86 6.66 -7.79 -3.40
C HIS A 86 7.52 -9.05 -3.58
N GLU A 87 7.04 -10.06 -4.29
CA GLU A 87 7.80 -11.29 -4.54
C GLU A 87 9.07 -11.02 -5.36
N ILE A 88 8.97 -10.27 -6.46
CA ILE A 88 10.12 -9.89 -7.28
C ILE A 88 11.17 -9.16 -6.43
N LEU A 89 10.76 -8.19 -5.61
CA LEU A 89 11.68 -7.44 -4.75
C LEU A 89 12.33 -8.31 -3.66
N ARG A 90 11.64 -9.34 -3.16
CA ARG A 90 12.23 -10.32 -2.22
C ARG A 90 13.30 -11.18 -2.88
N TYR A 91 13.14 -11.50 -4.16
CA TYR A 91 14.05 -12.38 -4.90
C TYR A 91 15.21 -11.67 -5.60
N LYS A 92 15.31 -10.33 -5.47
CA LYS A 92 16.32 -9.52 -6.18
C LYS A 92 17.78 -9.97 -5.98
N ASN A 93 18.09 -10.63 -4.86
CA ASN A 93 19.44 -11.09 -4.52
C ASN A 93 19.71 -12.56 -4.89
N ILE A 94 18.78 -13.22 -5.60
CA ILE A 94 18.90 -14.66 -5.93
C ILE A 94 19.51 -14.87 -7.31
N SER A 95 19.10 -14.10 -8.32
CA SER A 95 19.55 -14.26 -9.72
C SER A 95 19.50 -12.92 -10.46
N LEU A 96 20.37 -12.77 -11.47
CA LEU A 96 20.43 -11.59 -12.33
C LEU A 96 19.08 -11.28 -12.99
N PHE A 97 18.34 -12.30 -13.40
CA PHE A 97 16.98 -12.13 -13.94
C PHE A 97 16.05 -11.40 -12.96
N TYR A 98 16.07 -11.78 -11.68
CA TYR A 98 15.26 -11.11 -10.66
C TYR A 98 15.80 -9.74 -10.31
N GLN A 99 17.10 -9.49 -10.43
CA GLN A 99 17.67 -8.16 -10.27
C GLN A 99 17.18 -7.22 -11.36
N GLU A 100 17.18 -7.65 -12.62
CA GLU A 100 16.64 -6.87 -13.74
C GLU A 100 15.15 -6.58 -13.57
N LEU A 101 14.36 -7.61 -13.21
CA LEU A 101 12.95 -7.42 -12.89
C LEU A 101 12.74 -6.47 -11.71
N ALA A 102 13.52 -6.59 -10.64
CA ALA A 102 13.45 -5.69 -9.49
C ALA A 102 13.72 -4.23 -9.88
N ASN A 103 14.72 -3.99 -10.75
CA ASN A 103 15.02 -2.66 -11.27
C ASN A 103 13.87 -2.07 -12.09
N VAL A 104 13.11 -2.89 -12.83
CA VAL A 104 11.89 -2.45 -13.50
C VAL A 104 10.78 -2.18 -12.49
N VAL A 105 10.56 -3.08 -11.53
CA VAL A 105 9.53 -2.96 -10.50
C VAL A 105 9.71 -1.69 -9.68
N LEU A 106 10.93 -1.36 -9.25
CA LEU A 106 11.23 -0.16 -8.44
C LEU A 106 10.86 1.16 -9.12
N LYS A 107 10.74 1.20 -10.45
CA LYS A 107 10.29 2.40 -11.18
C LYS A 107 8.82 2.70 -10.93
N TYR A 108 8.01 1.67 -10.69
CA TYR A 108 6.54 1.79 -10.60
C TYR A 108 5.98 1.42 -9.22
N PHE A 109 6.62 0.48 -8.53
CA PHE A 109 6.27 0.02 -7.19
C PHE A 109 7.26 0.61 -6.20
N ARG A 110 7.03 1.86 -5.82
CA ARG A 110 7.82 2.53 -4.79
C ARG A 110 7.42 1.98 -3.43
N TYR A 111 8.41 1.60 -2.64
CA TYR A 111 8.23 1.10 -1.29
C TYR A 111 9.37 1.65 -0.45
N ASP A 112 9.08 2.70 0.32
CA ASP A 112 10.04 3.37 1.18
C ASP A 112 10.29 2.52 2.44
N VAL A 113 11.34 1.69 2.36
CA VAL A 113 11.84 0.86 3.45
C VAL A 113 12.63 1.74 4.42
N GLY A 114 11.93 2.53 5.24
CA GLY A 114 12.57 3.37 6.25
C GLY A 114 11.66 4.46 6.82
N SER A 115 10.76 4.98 5.98
CA SER A 115 9.78 5.99 6.44
C SER A 115 8.92 5.58 7.62
N ALA A 116 8.61 4.28 7.77
CA ALA A 116 7.84 3.78 8.90
C ALA A 116 8.63 3.86 10.21
N SER A 117 9.91 3.48 10.21
CA SER A 117 10.77 3.55 11.39
C SER A 117 11.09 4.98 11.80
N GLU A 118 11.02 5.94 10.86
CA GLU A 118 11.23 7.37 11.14
C GLU A 118 9.95 8.11 11.56
N ASN A 119 8.78 7.46 11.48
CA ASN A 119 7.51 8.10 11.79
C ASN A 119 7.17 7.98 13.29
N ASN A 120 7.17 9.11 14.00
CA ASN A 120 6.86 9.16 15.44
C ASN A 120 5.50 8.57 15.80
N TYR A 121 4.48 8.78 14.97
CA TYR A 121 3.14 8.24 15.22
C TYR A 121 3.10 6.72 15.17
N LEU A 122 3.88 6.08 14.28
CA LEU A 122 3.98 4.63 14.14
C LEU A 122 4.93 3.97 15.14
N ASN A 123 5.65 4.77 15.92
CA ASN A 123 6.55 4.33 16.98
C ASN A 123 6.03 4.70 18.39
N GLY A 124 4.74 4.98 18.54
CA GLY A 124 4.11 5.28 19.83
C GLY A 124 4.48 6.63 20.45
N VAL A 125 5.17 7.50 19.72
CA VAL A 125 5.63 8.79 20.25
C VAL A 125 4.52 9.83 20.09
N LEU A 126 3.93 10.27 21.21
CA LEU A 126 2.99 11.39 21.24
C LEU A 126 3.70 12.69 20.84
N LYS A 127 3.03 13.55 20.07
CA LYS A 127 3.52 14.89 19.65
C LYS A 127 3.96 15.80 20.83
N ASN A 128 3.70 15.40 22.07
CA ASN A 128 4.03 16.12 23.32
C ASN A 128 4.96 15.33 24.27
N GLY A 129 5.84 14.47 23.78
CA GLY A 129 7.07 14.07 24.49
C GLY A 129 6.90 13.57 25.93
N LYS A 130 5.96 12.65 26.19
CA LYS A 130 6.00 11.84 27.40
C LYS A 130 5.91 10.37 27.01
N GLN A 131 6.99 9.64 27.33
CA GLN A 131 7.00 8.19 27.45
C GLN A 131 5.99 7.75 28.51
#